data_AF-A0AA40GB77-F1
#
_entry.id   AF-A0AA40GB77-F1
#
_cell.length_a   1.000
_cell.length_b   1.000
_cell.length_c   1.000
_cell.angle_alpha   90.00
_cell.angle_beta   90.00
_cell.angle_gamma   90.00
#
_symmetry.space_group_name_H-M   'P 1'
#
loop_
_entity.id
_entity.type
_entity.pdbx_description
1 polymer ?
#
loop_
_entity_poly.entity_id
_entity_poly.type
_entity_poly.pdbx_seq_one_letter_code
_entity_poly.pdbx_strand_id
1 'polypeptide(L)'
;MGKNKQAQRVKNNGMPSNSGRRAKFLDTPIDFSTVRSGRYVAALPLCDINEVEMNRLDSNVRIILKKMNKKNPITKYKALHEFATLCRDSEISIVEGMLPFWPRLYSALAIDIKRTVREAAQLAHAALVKRIGKSVAKYLKLLAGAWFISQYDVYPPAASIATNSFNDTFLQKRIDAIVYCRHEILSCIWDNLIVHSALTLSQKHDVFLRKKTKTVHCDSYHVRKICRDNILLPYSLTAKDMEAKRQSVLISSLHGYSVYLNTVPIQEVEKMIELHNKIISSNNFWNLINTDVVPIKTAFFTLLTSMIDTNVMLQNEKKRTLTSIVNSLDEMYPPLSSAVWKSMHTAMNNIKDWYSVINIEKLFLPKLYRVLQNGGQCCASDIYPYLLPFISQFPKLSVDPHHLYTNFFTNMRQGFSVQSVRTDHYEALAVTTSFVECFGYYILLNVNNQET
;
A
#
# COMPACT_ATOMS: atom_id res chain seq x y z
N MET A 1 82.58 -22.01 -23.32
CA MET A 1 81.52 -22.63 -22.48
C MET A 1 81.42 -21.83 -21.19
N GLY A 2 80.36 -21.02 -21.06
CA GLY A 2 80.31 -19.85 -20.16
C GLY A 2 79.74 -20.12 -18.77
N LYS A 3 80.31 -19.45 -17.76
CA LYS A 3 79.79 -19.33 -16.40
C LYS A 3 78.83 -18.12 -16.30
N ASN A 4 77.72 -18.25 -15.56
CA ASN A 4 76.93 -17.17 -14.93
C ASN A 4 76.09 -17.82 -13.80
N LYS A 5 76.29 -17.53 -12.50
CA LYS A 5 75.89 -16.36 -11.66
C LYS A 5 74.37 -16.20 -11.42
N GLN A 6 74.09 -15.96 -10.12
CA GLN A 6 72.83 -15.90 -9.36
C GLN A 6 71.71 -15.01 -9.92
N ALA A 7 70.45 -15.32 -9.58
CA ALA A 7 69.42 -14.33 -9.27
C ALA A 7 68.28 -14.89 -8.38
N GLN A 8 67.97 -14.16 -7.32
CA GLN A 8 66.76 -14.28 -6.48
C GLN A 8 65.48 -14.01 -7.30
N ARG A 9 64.37 -14.62 -6.91
CA ARG A 9 63.02 -14.13 -7.26
C ARG A 9 62.15 -14.04 -6.00
N VAL A 10 61.56 -12.87 -5.80
CA VAL A 10 60.77 -12.41 -4.65
C VAL A 10 59.29 -12.28 -5.02
N LYS A 11 58.42 -12.33 -3.98
CA LYS A 11 57.00 -11.88 -3.85
C LYS A 11 55.93 -12.84 -4.40
N ASN A 12 54.93 -13.27 -3.63
CA ASN A 12 53.96 -12.41 -2.94
C ASN A 12 53.15 -13.16 -1.87
N ASN A 13 52.67 -12.38 -0.90
CA ASN A 13 52.03 -12.75 0.36
C ASN A 13 50.73 -13.57 0.20
N GLY A 14 50.67 -14.74 0.81
CA GLY A 14 49.41 -15.39 1.20
C GLY A 14 49.08 -15.03 2.66
N MET A 15 48.19 -14.06 2.86
CA MET A 15 47.61 -13.83 4.20
C MET A 15 46.64 -14.97 4.56
N PRO A 16 46.67 -15.47 5.80
CA PRO A 16 45.71 -16.45 6.28
C PRO A 16 44.30 -15.84 6.44
N SER A 17 43.30 -16.62 6.07
CA SER A 17 41.87 -16.30 6.13
C SER A 17 41.47 -15.82 7.54
N ASN A 18 41.18 -14.53 7.67
CA ASN A 18 40.78 -13.91 8.93
C ASN A 18 39.32 -14.26 9.28
N SER A 19 39.12 -15.42 9.91
CA SER A 19 37.82 -15.89 10.46
C SER A 19 37.39 -15.14 11.74
N GLY A 20 38.22 -14.23 12.27
CA GLY A 20 37.93 -13.48 13.51
C GLY A 20 36.92 -12.34 13.37
N ARG A 21 36.62 -11.86 12.15
CA ARG A 21 35.74 -10.69 11.95
C ARG A 21 34.23 -11.03 11.88
N ARG A 22 33.88 -12.32 11.77
CA ARG A 22 32.49 -12.80 11.84
C ARG A 22 32.01 -13.08 13.27
N ALA A 23 32.92 -13.39 14.19
CA ALA A 23 32.57 -13.66 15.59
C ALA A 23 32.13 -12.40 16.36
N LYS A 24 32.60 -11.20 15.96
CA LYS A 24 32.26 -9.93 16.63
C LYS A 24 30.87 -9.36 16.29
N PHE A 25 30.11 -10.02 15.41
CA PHE A 25 28.70 -9.67 15.13
C PHE A 25 27.69 -10.54 15.88
N LEU A 26 28.15 -11.47 16.74
CA LEU A 26 27.28 -12.36 17.51
C LEU A 26 27.13 -11.96 18.99
N ASP A 27 27.91 -10.99 19.48
CA ASP A 27 27.91 -10.57 20.88
C ASP A 27 27.21 -9.22 21.14
N THR A 28 26.29 -8.80 20.25
CA THR A 28 25.34 -7.76 20.68
C THR A 28 24.26 -8.44 21.51
N PRO A 29 24.15 -8.15 22.83
CA PRO A 29 23.06 -8.71 23.62
C PRO A 29 21.76 -8.23 22.97
N ILE A 30 20.96 -9.20 22.52
CA ILE A 30 19.62 -8.95 22.02
C ILE A 30 18.84 -8.37 23.19
N ASP A 31 18.60 -7.06 23.14
CA ASP A 31 17.80 -6.37 24.13
C ASP A 31 16.34 -6.86 24.04
N PHE A 32 15.95 -7.64 25.06
CA PHE A 32 14.63 -8.22 25.25
C PHE A 32 13.52 -7.16 25.51
N SER A 33 13.86 -5.87 25.53
CA SER A 33 12.89 -4.76 25.62
C SER A 33 11.93 -4.69 24.41
N THR A 34 12.28 -5.33 23.29
CA THR A 34 11.50 -5.29 22.05
C THR A 34 10.15 -6.02 22.15
N VAL A 35 10.04 -7.05 23.01
CA VAL A 35 8.77 -7.78 23.24
C VAL A 35 7.76 -6.96 24.05
N ARG A 36 8.24 -6.01 24.88
CA ARG A 36 7.35 -5.10 25.64
C ARG A 36 6.86 -3.90 24.82
N SER A 37 7.43 -3.65 23.65
CA SER A 37 7.18 -2.42 22.88
C SER A 37 6.16 -2.56 21.74
N GLY A 38 5.43 -3.68 21.64
CA GLY A 38 4.31 -3.81 20.69
C GLY A 38 4.66 -3.55 19.22
N ARG A 39 5.92 -3.71 18.80
CA ARG A 39 6.32 -3.53 17.40
C ARG A 39 5.70 -4.65 16.57
N TYR A 40 4.88 -4.29 15.58
CA TYR A 40 4.38 -5.22 14.58
C TYR A 40 5.55 -5.74 13.76
N VAL A 41 5.73 -7.07 13.72
CA VAL A 41 6.81 -7.70 12.96
C VAL A 41 6.21 -8.60 11.90
N ALA A 42 5.85 -8.01 10.77
CA ALA A 42 5.25 -8.71 9.62
C ALA A 42 6.28 -9.42 8.71
N ALA A 43 7.60 -9.28 8.93
CA ALA A 43 8.59 -9.84 8.00
C ALA A 43 9.95 -10.31 8.55
N LEU A 44 10.19 -10.41 9.87
CA LEU A 44 11.40 -11.09 10.35
C LEU A 44 11.24 -12.62 10.35
N PRO A 45 12.35 -13.39 10.21
CA PRO A 45 12.32 -14.84 10.37
C PRO A 45 11.63 -15.21 11.68
N LEU A 46 10.67 -16.14 11.59
CA LEU A 46 9.94 -16.68 12.72
C LEU A 46 10.88 -17.51 13.61
N CYS A 47 11.65 -16.85 14.49
CA CYS A 47 12.33 -17.52 15.59
C CYS A 47 11.66 -17.20 16.94
N ASP A 48 11.50 -18.30 17.65
CA ASP A 48 11.11 -18.58 19.03
C ASP A 48 9.80 -17.96 19.50
N ILE A 49 8.73 -18.70 19.19
CA ILE A 49 7.64 -18.84 20.15
C ILE A 49 8.27 -19.42 21.43
N ASN A 50 7.98 -18.88 22.61
CA ASN A 50 8.41 -19.47 23.89
C ASN A 50 8.06 -20.97 23.91
N GLU A 51 9.04 -21.83 23.61
CA GLU A 51 8.82 -23.27 23.50
C GLU A 51 8.31 -23.85 24.84
N VAL A 52 8.71 -23.23 25.95
CA VAL A 52 8.30 -23.57 27.31
C VAL A 52 6.78 -23.38 27.52
N GLU A 53 6.20 -22.29 27.03
CA GLU A 53 4.76 -22.04 27.16
C GLU A 53 3.96 -22.89 26.16
N MET A 54 4.47 -23.08 24.95
CA MET A 54 3.88 -23.99 23.97
C MET A 54 3.82 -25.42 24.49
N ASN A 55 4.83 -25.88 25.23
CA ASN A 55 4.88 -27.23 25.78
C ASN A 55 3.81 -27.49 26.85
N ARG A 56 3.17 -26.44 27.41
CA ARG A 56 2.04 -26.58 28.35
C ARG A 56 0.70 -26.84 27.65
N LEU A 57 0.62 -26.64 26.34
CA LEU A 57 -0.59 -26.90 25.56
C LEU A 57 -0.77 -28.39 25.27
N ASP A 58 -2.04 -28.76 25.07
CA ASP A 58 -2.41 -30.09 24.59
C ASP A 58 -1.65 -30.47 23.31
N SER A 59 -1.32 -31.76 23.18
CA SER A 59 -0.53 -32.26 22.07
C SER A 59 -1.14 -31.94 20.70
N ASN A 60 -2.47 -32.04 20.58
CA ASN A 60 -3.19 -31.74 19.35
C ASN A 60 -3.09 -30.26 18.97
N VAL A 61 -3.29 -29.37 19.95
CA VAL A 61 -3.16 -27.92 19.78
C VAL A 61 -1.76 -27.55 19.29
N ARG A 62 -0.70 -28.12 19.90
CA ARG A 62 0.69 -27.87 19.48
C ARG A 62 0.94 -28.28 18.03
N ILE A 63 0.38 -29.41 17.61
CA ILE A 63 0.52 -29.91 16.23
C ILE A 63 -0.13 -28.94 15.24
N ILE A 64 -1.35 -28.48 15.54
CA ILE A 64 -2.10 -27.53 14.70
C ILE A 64 -1.32 -26.21 14.54
N LEU A 65 -0.86 -25.63 15.66
CA LEU A 65 -0.07 -24.38 15.63
C LEU A 65 1.24 -24.55 14.83
N LYS A 66 1.92 -25.70 14.98
CA LYS A 66 3.14 -26.01 14.20
C LYS A 66 2.84 -26.17 12.70
N LYS A 67 1.70 -26.78 12.32
CA LYS A 67 1.28 -26.93 10.92
C LYS A 67 1.03 -25.57 10.25
N MET A 68 0.42 -24.61 10.95
CA MET A 68 0.20 -23.25 10.41
C MET A 68 1.49 -22.49 10.10
N ASN A 69 2.57 -22.82 10.80
CA ASN A 69 3.86 -22.16 10.60
C ASN A 69 4.69 -22.81 9.47
N LYS A 70 4.20 -23.89 8.83
CA LYS A 70 4.91 -24.55 7.73
C LYS A 70 4.86 -23.70 6.46
N LYS A 71 5.86 -23.86 5.57
CA LYS A 71 5.91 -23.13 4.30
C LYS A 71 4.81 -23.53 3.30
N ASN A 72 4.30 -24.75 3.37
CA ASN A 72 3.33 -25.28 2.41
C ASN A 72 1.93 -24.68 2.67
N PRO A 73 1.31 -23.99 1.69
CA PRO A 73 0.02 -23.31 1.88
C PRO A 73 -1.15 -24.27 2.11
N ILE A 74 -1.12 -25.49 1.55
CA ILE A 74 -2.16 -26.49 1.74
C ILE A 74 -2.13 -26.98 3.19
N THR A 75 -0.93 -27.19 3.73
CA THR A 75 -0.74 -27.53 5.14
C THR A 75 -1.27 -26.42 6.05
N LYS A 76 -0.96 -25.15 5.76
CA LYS A 76 -1.51 -24.00 6.50
C LYS A 76 -3.03 -23.95 6.43
N TYR A 77 -3.58 -24.05 5.23
CA TYR A 77 -5.02 -24.01 4.96
C TYR A 77 -5.77 -25.09 5.75
N LYS A 78 -5.32 -26.36 5.68
CA LYS A 78 -5.94 -27.45 6.43
C LYS A 78 -5.84 -27.22 7.95
N ALA A 79 -4.69 -26.75 8.43
CA ALA A 79 -4.51 -26.45 9.85
C ALA A 79 -5.38 -25.29 10.35
N LEU A 80 -5.64 -24.28 9.51
CA LEU A 80 -6.55 -23.18 9.81
C LEU A 80 -8.00 -23.65 9.94
N HIS A 81 -8.45 -24.55 9.07
CA HIS A 81 -9.77 -25.17 9.21
C HIS A 81 -9.88 -26.06 10.46
N GLU A 82 -8.86 -26.88 10.72
CA GLU A 82 -8.76 -27.72 11.92
C GLU A 82 -8.83 -26.87 13.20
N PHE A 83 -8.09 -25.75 13.22
CA PHE A 83 -8.13 -24.77 14.31
C PHE A 83 -9.48 -24.08 14.49
N ALA A 84 -10.14 -23.69 13.39
CA ALA A 84 -11.44 -23.05 13.46
C ALA A 84 -12.49 -24.00 14.08
N THR A 85 -12.43 -25.29 13.74
CA THR A 85 -13.24 -26.35 14.37
C THR A 85 -12.86 -26.52 15.85
N LEU A 86 -11.57 -26.60 16.17
CA LEU A 86 -11.10 -26.67 17.55
C LEU A 86 -11.62 -25.51 18.41
N CYS A 87 -11.60 -24.28 17.90
CA CYS A 87 -12.12 -23.11 18.59
C CYS A 87 -13.64 -23.19 18.85
N ARG A 88 -14.41 -23.84 17.99
CA ARG A 88 -15.86 -24.00 18.17
C ARG A 88 -16.20 -25.08 19.19
N ASP A 89 -15.47 -26.19 19.15
CA ASP A 89 -15.91 -27.43 19.80
C ASP A 89 -15.19 -27.69 21.14
N SER A 90 -14.01 -27.10 21.37
CA SER A 90 -13.21 -27.32 22.58
C SER A 90 -13.65 -26.47 23.75
N GLU A 91 -13.30 -26.89 24.97
CA GLU A 91 -13.46 -26.09 26.19
C GLU A 91 -12.80 -24.70 26.05
N ILE A 92 -13.44 -23.69 26.63
CA ILE A 92 -12.96 -22.30 26.53
C ILE A 92 -11.53 -22.13 27.09
N SER A 93 -11.18 -22.88 28.14
CA SER A 93 -9.85 -22.91 28.77
C SER A 93 -8.73 -23.29 27.78
N ILE A 94 -9.00 -24.27 26.91
CA ILE A 94 -8.06 -24.73 25.88
C ILE A 94 -7.84 -23.61 24.86
N VAL A 95 -8.93 -22.98 24.43
CA VAL A 95 -8.90 -21.88 23.44
C VAL A 95 -8.21 -20.64 24.01
N GLU A 96 -8.42 -20.34 25.29
CA GLU A 96 -7.72 -19.25 26.00
C GLU A 96 -6.22 -19.51 26.11
N GLY A 97 -5.80 -20.76 26.33
CA GLY A 97 -4.40 -21.16 26.32
C GLY A 97 -3.67 -20.85 25.01
N MET A 98 -4.40 -20.72 23.90
CA MET A 98 -3.84 -20.48 22.57
C MET A 98 -3.63 -18.97 22.27
N LEU A 99 -4.25 -18.08 23.05
CA LEU A 99 -4.23 -16.63 22.81
C LEU A 99 -2.83 -15.99 22.83
N PRO A 100 -1.89 -16.38 23.70
CA PRO A 100 -0.54 -15.81 23.68
C PRO A 100 0.18 -16.00 22.33
N PHE A 101 -0.17 -17.05 21.58
CA PHE A 101 0.49 -17.42 20.33
C PHE A 101 -0.20 -16.88 19.08
N TRP A 102 -1.52 -16.63 19.19
CA TRP A 102 -2.35 -16.27 18.06
C TRP A 102 -1.94 -14.95 17.36
N PRO A 103 -1.65 -13.83 18.05
CA PRO A 103 -1.37 -12.56 17.38
C PRO A 103 -0.23 -12.61 16.37
N ARG A 104 0.86 -13.31 16.70
CA ARG A 104 2.01 -13.49 15.81
C ARG A 104 1.65 -14.35 14.59
N LEU A 105 0.97 -15.48 14.82
CA LEU A 105 0.53 -16.37 13.75
C LEU A 105 -0.46 -15.66 12.83
N TYR A 106 -1.47 -15.02 13.39
CA TYR A 106 -2.49 -14.28 12.67
C TYR A 106 -1.88 -13.20 11.79
N SER A 107 -0.98 -12.38 12.33
CA SER A 107 -0.33 -11.31 11.55
C SER A 107 0.43 -11.86 10.33
N ALA A 108 1.06 -13.03 10.43
CA ALA A 108 1.76 -13.66 9.32
C ALA A 108 0.83 -14.34 8.30
N LEU A 109 -0.25 -14.97 8.78
CA LEU A 109 -1.23 -15.71 7.97
C LEU A 109 -2.19 -14.79 7.24
N ALA A 110 -2.56 -13.67 7.85
CA ALA A 110 -3.43 -12.64 7.29
C ALA A 110 -2.83 -11.97 6.04
N ILE A 111 -1.50 -12.04 5.86
CA ILE A 111 -0.81 -11.53 4.67
C ILE A 111 -0.15 -12.65 3.86
N ASP A 112 -0.64 -13.89 3.96
CA ASP A 112 -0.09 -15.00 3.18
C ASP A 112 -0.24 -14.74 1.66
N ILE A 113 0.70 -15.27 0.88
CA ILE A 113 0.69 -15.13 -0.57
C ILE A 113 -0.57 -15.78 -1.15
N LYS A 114 -0.98 -16.94 -0.61
CA LYS A 114 -2.16 -17.64 -1.08
C LYS A 114 -3.41 -17.05 -0.46
N ARG A 115 -4.27 -16.50 -1.32
CA ARG A 115 -5.57 -15.92 -0.97
C ARG A 115 -6.46 -16.85 -0.13
N THR A 116 -6.41 -18.16 -0.39
CA THR A 116 -7.16 -19.17 0.37
C THR A 116 -6.64 -19.34 1.80
N VAL A 117 -5.33 -19.17 2.03
CA VAL A 117 -4.76 -19.16 3.38
C VAL A 117 -5.20 -17.90 4.12
N ARG A 118 -5.23 -16.74 3.46
CA ARG A 118 -5.72 -15.48 4.06
C ARG A 118 -7.19 -15.60 4.45
N GLU A 119 -8.04 -16.11 3.56
CA GLU A 119 -9.45 -16.37 3.84
C GLU A 119 -9.64 -17.32 5.04
N ALA A 120 -8.95 -18.46 5.04
CA ALA A 120 -9.00 -19.41 6.15
C ALA A 120 -8.46 -18.82 7.46
N ALA A 121 -7.50 -17.89 7.39
CA ALA A 121 -7.01 -17.16 8.57
C ALA A 121 -8.08 -16.24 9.16
N GLN A 122 -8.88 -15.58 8.32
CA GLN A 122 -10.00 -14.76 8.79
C GLN A 122 -11.12 -15.61 9.39
N LEU A 123 -11.44 -16.78 8.79
CA LEU A 123 -12.40 -17.74 9.37
C LEU A 123 -11.94 -18.26 10.74
N ALA A 124 -10.66 -18.64 10.85
CA ALA A 124 -10.05 -19.06 12.10
C ALA A 124 -10.06 -17.93 13.14
N HIS A 125 -9.74 -16.70 12.73
CA HIS A 125 -9.79 -15.55 13.61
C HIS A 125 -11.21 -15.29 14.13
N ALA A 126 -12.20 -15.28 13.24
CA ALA A 126 -13.61 -15.12 13.57
C ALA A 126 -14.10 -16.18 14.57
N ALA A 127 -13.76 -17.46 14.34
CA ALA A 127 -14.11 -18.55 15.24
C ALA A 127 -13.48 -18.37 16.63
N LEU A 128 -12.21 -17.97 16.69
CA LEU A 128 -11.48 -17.72 17.92
C LEU A 128 -12.11 -16.57 18.73
N VAL A 129 -12.27 -15.39 18.11
CA VAL A 129 -12.79 -14.20 18.81
C VAL A 129 -14.24 -14.39 19.26
N LYS A 130 -15.05 -15.10 18.45
CA LYS A 130 -16.42 -15.48 18.82
C LYS A 130 -16.46 -16.41 20.04
N ARG A 131 -15.51 -17.35 20.16
CA ARG A 131 -15.45 -18.28 21.29
C ARG A 131 -14.99 -17.62 22.59
N ILE A 132 -13.93 -16.84 22.55
CA ILE A 132 -13.29 -16.25 23.75
C ILE A 132 -13.98 -14.97 24.24
N GLY A 133 -14.78 -14.32 23.39
CA GLY A 133 -15.49 -13.09 23.72
C GLY A 133 -14.56 -12.02 24.32
N LYS A 134 -14.90 -11.54 25.53
CA LYS A 134 -14.20 -10.42 26.21
C LYS A 134 -12.73 -10.72 26.51
N SER A 135 -12.30 -11.99 26.58
CA SER A 135 -10.90 -12.35 26.81
C SER A 135 -9.96 -11.88 25.70
N VAL A 136 -10.49 -11.59 24.49
CA VAL A 136 -9.71 -11.00 23.38
C VAL A 136 -9.14 -9.62 23.73
N ALA A 137 -9.76 -8.88 24.66
CA ALA A 137 -9.39 -7.51 24.99
C ALA A 137 -7.91 -7.38 25.42
N LYS A 138 -7.36 -8.40 26.10
CA LYS A 138 -5.95 -8.45 26.54
C LYS A 138 -4.97 -8.47 25.36
N TYR A 139 -5.39 -8.99 24.22
CA TYR A 139 -4.58 -9.16 23.01
C TYR A 139 -5.02 -8.24 21.87
N LEU A 140 -6.08 -7.45 22.08
CA LEU A 140 -6.71 -6.65 21.03
C LEU A 140 -5.71 -5.72 20.36
N LYS A 141 -4.89 -5.00 21.15
CA LYS A 141 -3.84 -4.13 20.63
C LYS A 141 -2.82 -4.86 19.74
N LEU A 142 -2.51 -6.13 20.02
CA LEU A 142 -1.60 -6.92 19.19
C LEU A 142 -2.27 -7.40 17.89
N LEU A 143 -3.58 -7.58 17.89
CA LEU A 143 -4.36 -8.06 16.75
C LEU A 143 -4.84 -6.93 15.84
N ALA A 144 -5.06 -5.74 16.41
CA ALA A 144 -5.83 -4.66 15.80
C ALA A 144 -5.30 -4.23 14.43
N GLY A 145 -4.00 -3.99 14.28
CA GLY A 145 -3.41 -3.58 13.00
C GLY A 145 -3.65 -4.59 11.87
N ALA A 146 -3.29 -5.85 12.10
CA ALA A 146 -3.50 -6.91 11.10
C ALA A 146 -4.98 -7.14 10.80
N TRP A 147 -5.83 -7.10 11.83
CA TRP A 147 -7.27 -7.31 11.68
C TRP A 147 -7.94 -6.16 10.92
N PHE A 148 -7.57 -4.92 11.26
CA PHE A 148 -8.07 -3.71 10.60
C PHE A 148 -7.69 -3.69 9.12
N ILE A 149 -6.42 -3.92 8.78
CA ILE A 149 -5.96 -3.93 7.39
C ILE A 149 -6.60 -5.08 6.60
N SER A 150 -6.84 -6.23 7.23
CA SER A 150 -7.47 -7.39 6.58
C SER A 150 -8.89 -7.09 6.08
N GLN A 151 -9.60 -6.11 6.65
CA GLN A 151 -10.93 -5.68 6.16
C GLN A 151 -10.88 -5.08 4.75
N TYR A 152 -9.69 -4.71 4.29
CA TYR A 152 -9.45 -4.09 2.98
C TYR A 152 -8.53 -4.96 2.09
N ASP A 153 -8.51 -6.29 2.32
CA ASP A 153 -7.76 -7.22 1.48
C ASP A 153 -8.21 -7.14 0.01
N VAL A 154 -7.24 -7.19 -0.91
CA VAL A 154 -7.51 -7.21 -2.36
C VAL A 154 -8.30 -8.45 -2.81
N TYR A 155 -8.40 -9.48 -1.99
CA TYR A 155 -9.26 -10.65 -2.21
C TYR A 155 -10.57 -10.49 -1.42
N PRO A 156 -11.71 -10.24 -2.10
CA PRO A 156 -12.96 -9.88 -1.43
C PRO A 156 -13.48 -10.87 -0.38
N PRO A 157 -13.36 -12.20 -0.54
CA PRO A 157 -13.79 -13.14 0.51
C PRO A 157 -13.04 -12.95 1.83
N ALA A 158 -11.73 -12.74 1.79
CA ALA A 158 -10.95 -12.47 3.00
C ALA A 158 -11.36 -11.14 3.65
N ALA A 159 -11.51 -10.08 2.83
CA ALA A 159 -11.95 -8.77 3.29
C ALA A 159 -13.33 -8.79 3.96
N SER A 160 -14.30 -9.48 3.34
CA SER A 160 -15.65 -9.61 3.85
C SER A 160 -15.69 -10.36 5.18
N ILE A 161 -14.97 -11.48 5.31
CA ILE A 161 -14.92 -12.25 6.57
C ILE A 161 -14.24 -11.43 7.68
N ALA A 162 -13.15 -10.73 7.37
CA ALA A 162 -12.49 -9.84 8.33
C ALA A 162 -13.45 -8.73 8.80
N THR A 163 -14.15 -8.08 7.86
CA THR A 163 -15.12 -7.02 8.13
C THR A 163 -16.27 -7.52 8.99
N ASN A 164 -16.87 -8.65 8.62
CA ASN A 164 -17.97 -9.25 9.37
C ASN A 164 -17.52 -9.65 10.77
N SER A 165 -16.35 -10.29 10.91
CA SER A 165 -15.83 -10.66 12.24
C SER A 165 -15.57 -9.46 13.13
N PHE A 166 -15.07 -8.35 12.57
CA PHE A 166 -14.84 -7.10 13.31
C PHE A 166 -16.17 -6.47 13.72
N ASN A 167 -17.13 -6.40 12.79
CA ASN A 167 -18.47 -5.88 13.03
C ASN A 167 -19.22 -6.69 14.08
N ASP A 168 -19.19 -8.01 14.01
CA ASP A 168 -19.86 -8.90 14.97
C ASP A 168 -19.24 -8.80 16.36
N THR A 169 -17.91 -8.57 16.44
CA THR A 169 -17.20 -8.46 17.73
C THR A 169 -17.48 -7.13 18.41
N PHE A 170 -17.49 -6.02 17.66
CA PHE A 170 -17.57 -4.67 18.24
C PHE A 170 -18.94 -3.99 18.08
N LEU A 171 -19.85 -4.54 17.26
CA LEU A 171 -21.24 -4.05 17.05
C LEU A 171 -21.32 -2.52 16.93
N GLN A 172 -21.84 -1.85 17.96
CA GLN A 172 -21.98 -0.38 17.99
C GLN A 172 -20.71 0.35 18.41
N LYS A 173 -19.72 -0.35 18.98
CA LYS A 173 -18.44 0.18 19.50
C LYS A 173 -17.29 0.04 18.52
N ARG A 174 -17.57 -0.06 17.21
CA ARG A 174 -16.53 -0.22 16.17
C ARG A 174 -15.55 0.94 16.16
N ILE A 175 -16.06 2.16 16.18
CA ILE A 175 -15.24 3.37 16.18
C ILE A 175 -14.43 3.43 17.48
N ASP A 176 -15.05 3.16 18.64
CA ASP A 176 -14.34 3.12 19.92
C ASP A 176 -13.19 2.11 19.92
N ALA A 177 -13.37 0.93 19.32
CA ALA A 177 -12.33 -0.08 19.19
C ALA A 177 -11.17 0.38 18.30
N ILE A 178 -11.47 1.05 17.18
CA ILE A 178 -10.46 1.64 16.28
C ILE A 178 -9.69 2.75 17.03
N VAL A 179 -10.40 3.64 17.71
CA VAL A 179 -9.81 4.73 18.51
C VAL A 179 -8.94 4.18 19.63
N TYR A 180 -9.39 3.13 20.32
CA TYR A 180 -8.62 2.46 21.38
C TYR A 180 -7.30 1.85 20.86
N CYS A 181 -7.29 1.37 19.61
CA CYS A 181 -6.14 0.72 18.96
C CYS A 181 -5.43 1.60 17.92
N ARG A 182 -5.68 2.92 17.92
CA ARG A 182 -5.22 3.83 16.85
C ARG A 182 -3.71 3.79 16.62
N HIS A 183 -2.93 3.72 17.70
CA HIS A 183 -1.48 3.68 17.62
C HIS A 183 -1.03 2.39 16.93
N GLU A 184 -1.61 1.26 17.33
CA GLU A 184 -1.28 -0.05 16.80
C GLU A 184 -1.68 -0.20 15.32
N ILE A 185 -2.85 0.30 14.95
CA ILE A 185 -3.31 0.34 13.56
C ILE A 185 -2.38 1.19 12.68
N LEU A 186 -2.08 2.42 13.11
CA LEU A 186 -1.22 3.32 12.34
C LEU A 186 0.24 2.85 12.30
N SER A 187 0.74 2.22 13.36
CA SER A 187 2.07 1.60 13.34
C SER A 187 2.14 0.50 12.29
N CYS A 188 1.12 -0.36 12.22
CA CYS A 188 1.05 -1.42 11.21
C CYS A 188 1.01 -0.85 9.78
N ILE A 189 0.25 0.24 9.56
CA ILE A 189 0.25 0.97 8.29
C ILE A 189 1.63 1.54 7.96
N TRP A 190 2.29 2.19 8.94
CA TRP A 190 3.63 2.75 8.76
C TRP A 190 4.65 1.67 8.39
N ASP A 191 4.64 0.53 9.08
CA ASP A 191 5.53 -0.61 8.80
C ASP A 191 5.32 -1.13 7.36
N ASN A 192 4.07 -1.28 6.94
CA ASN A 192 3.72 -1.75 5.60
C ASN A 192 4.11 -0.76 4.50
N LEU A 193 3.84 0.53 4.69
CA LEU A 193 4.04 1.56 3.67
C LEU A 193 5.49 2.05 3.57
N ILE A 194 6.23 2.11 4.68
CA ILE A 194 7.53 2.80 4.76
C ILE A 194 8.70 1.85 4.99
N VAL A 195 8.57 0.94 5.97
CA VAL A 195 9.68 0.07 6.38
C VAL A 195 9.85 -1.05 5.35
N HIS A 196 8.75 -1.71 4.98
CA HIS A 196 8.80 -2.81 4.01
C HIS A 196 9.04 -2.34 2.57
N SER A 197 8.70 -1.09 2.22
CA SER A 197 9.07 -0.50 0.94
C SER A 197 10.57 -0.23 0.82
N ALA A 198 11.22 0.19 1.91
CA ALA A 198 12.66 0.53 1.94
C ALA A 198 13.56 -0.70 1.66
N LEU A 199 13.23 -1.83 2.30
CA LEU A 199 13.96 -3.09 2.14
C LEU A 199 13.98 -3.56 0.68
N THR A 200 12.94 -3.25 -0.09
CA THR A 200 12.83 -3.63 -1.51
C THR A 200 13.56 -2.66 -2.45
N LEU A 201 13.61 -1.37 -2.15
CA LEU A 201 14.40 -0.40 -2.94
C LEU A 201 15.89 -0.76 -2.91
N SER A 202 16.40 -1.16 -1.74
CA SER A 202 17.76 -1.69 -1.60
C SER A 202 17.98 -2.97 -2.43
N GLN A 203 17.02 -3.90 -2.40
CA GLN A 203 17.11 -5.15 -3.17
C GLN A 203 17.00 -4.95 -4.69
N LYS A 204 16.16 -4.01 -5.16
CA LYS A 204 16.08 -3.65 -6.59
C LYS A 204 17.39 -3.03 -7.08
N HIS A 205 18.03 -2.20 -6.26
CA HIS A 205 19.36 -1.66 -6.55
C HIS A 205 20.42 -2.77 -6.65
N ASP A 206 20.41 -3.74 -5.74
CA ASP A 206 21.33 -4.90 -5.78
C ASP A 206 21.12 -5.81 -7.00
N VAL A 207 19.85 -6.07 -7.38
CA VAL A 207 19.52 -6.85 -8.58
C VAL A 207 19.89 -6.08 -9.87
N PHE A 208 19.73 -4.76 -9.87
CA PHE A 208 20.12 -3.89 -10.99
C PHE A 208 21.64 -3.84 -11.17
N LEU A 209 22.41 -3.72 -10.08
CA LEU A 209 23.87 -3.82 -10.09
C LEU A 209 24.34 -5.19 -10.60
N ARG A 210 23.69 -6.29 -10.19
CA ARG A 210 23.99 -7.63 -10.70
C ARG A 210 23.69 -7.83 -12.19
N LYS A 211 22.74 -7.08 -12.76
CA LYS A 211 22.46 -7.11 -14.21
C LYS A 211 23.50 -6.35 -15.02
N LYS A 212 24.11 -5.28 -14.47
CA LYS A 212 25.22 -4.56 -15.13
C LYS A 212 26.54 -5.34 -15.13
N THR A 213 26.73 -6.33 -14.26
CA THR A 213 27.95 -7.13 -14.16
C THR A 213 27.93 -8.46 -14.93
N LYS A 214 26.93 -8.72 -15.79
CA LYS A 214 26.91 -9.92 -16.64
C LYS A 214 27.44 -9.65 -18.06
N THR A 215 28.75 -9.39 -18.12
CA THR A 215 29.59 -9.63 -19.30
C THR A 215 30.91 -10.21 -18.82
N VAL A 216 30.85 -11.40 -18.22
CA VAL A 216 32.00 -12.29 -18.14
C VAL A 216 31.50 -13.65 -18.60
N HIS A 217 31.94 -14.02 -19.80
CA HIS A 217 31.75 -15.32 -20.41
C HIS A 217 32.36 -16.38 -19.48
N CYS A 218 31.62 -17.44 -19.16
CA CYS A 218 32.21 -18.63 -18.57
C CYS A 218 31.51 -19.86 -19.14
N ASP A 219 32.09 -20.36 -20.21
CA ASP A 219 31.77 -21.63 -20.82
C ASP A 219 32.19 -22.76 -19.88
N SER A 220 31.23 -23.39 -19.21
CA SER A 220 31.41 -24.77 -18.80
C SER A 220 30.08 -25.51 -18.79
N TYR A 221 30.09 -26.68 -19.42
CA TYR A 221 28.97 -27.61 -19.54
C TYR A 221 28.43 -28.09 -18.17
N HIS A 222 29.10 -27.78 -17.05
CA HIS A 222 28.67 -28.09 -15.68
C HIS A 222 27.55 -27.19 -15.15
N VAL A 223 27.41 -25.94 -15.64
CA VAL A 223 26.35 -25.03 -15.17
C VAL A 223 24.97 -25.41 -15.73
N ARG A 224 24.92 -26.07 -16.90
CA ARG A 224 23.65 -26.53 -17.49
C ARG A 224 23.02 -27.70 -16.73
N LYS A 225 23.81 -28.51 -16.01
CA LYS A 225 23.29 -29.65 -15.22
C LYS A 225 22.68 -29.19 -13.89
N ILE A 226 23.31 -28.23 -13.21
CA ILE A 226 22.80 -27.64 -11.95
C ILE A 226 21.50 -26.85 -12.16
N CYS A 227 21.28 -26.30 -13.36
CA CYS A 227 20.02 -25.63 -13.70
C CYS A 227 18.87 -26.60 -14.04
N ARG A 228 19.15 -27.85 -14.44
CA ARG A 228 18.13 -28.81 -14.88
C ARG A 228 17.56 -29.62 -13.72
N ASP A 229 18.37 -29.90 -12.69
CA ASP A 229 17.98 -30.73 -11.54
C ASP A 229 17.27 -29.96 -10.40
N ASN A 230 17.16 -28.62 -10.50
CA ASN A 230 16.47 -27.76 -9.52
C ASN A 230 15.01 -27.40 -9.88
N ILE A 231 14.43 -28.02 -10.93
CA ILE A 231 13.07 -27.70 -11.41
C ILE A 231 11.96 -28.50 -10.68
N LEU A 232 12.29 -29.42 -9.77
CA LEU A 232 11.29 -30.29 -9.11
C LEU A 232 11.36 -30.29 -7.57
N LEU A 233 11.32 -29.09 -6.96
CA LEU A 233 10.85 -28.94 -5.58
C LEU A 233 9.50 -28.20 -5.59
N PRO A 234 8.40 -28.75 -5.04
CA PRO A 234 7.04 -28.26 -5.37
C PRO A 234 6.68 -26.88 -4.80
N TYR A 235 7.56 -26.21 -4.06
CA TYR A 235 7.24 -24.92 -3.46
C TYR A 235 8.48 -24.08 -3.07
N SER A 236 9.22 -23.58 -4.07
CA SER A 236 10.11 -22.44 -3.87
C SER A 236 9.35 -21.14 -4.20
N LEU A 237 9.25 -20.24 -3.23
CA LEU A 237 8.60 -18.94 -3.41
C LEU A 237 9.33 -18.14 -4.48
N THR A 238 8.62 -17.74 -5.55
CA THR A 238 9.25 -16.97 -6.62
C THR A 238 9.34 -15.49 -6.23
N ALA A 239 10.27 -14.75 -6.84
CA ALA A 239 10.34 -13.29 -6.66
C ALA A 239 9.04 -12.59 -7.08
N LYS A 240 8.33 -13.16 -8.08
CA LYS A 240 7.02 -12.68 -8.53
C LYS A 240 5.94 -12.87 -7.45
N ASP A 241 5.94 -14.00 -6.75
CA ASP A 241 5.00 -14.27 -5.66
C ASP A 241 5.22 -13.31 -4.47
N MET A 242 6.48 -13.05 -4.12
CA MET A 242 6.82 -12.10 -3.05
C MET A 242 6.40 -10.67 -3.40
N GLU A 243 6.58 -10.28 -4.67
CA GLU A 243 6.15 -8.98 -5.17
C GLU A 243 4.62 -8.86 -5.18
N ALA A 244 3.88 -9.89 -5.60
CA ALA A 244 2.41 -9.89 -5.57
C ALA A 244 1.86 -9.79 -4.13
N LYS A 245 2.48 -10.50 -3.18
CA LYS A 245 2.16 -10.36 -1.75
C LYS A 245 2.40 -8.93 -1.26
N ARG A 246 3.55 -8.35 -1.59
CA ARG A 246 3.90 -6.97 -1.22
C ARG A 246 2.89 -5.96 -1.77
N GLN A 247 2.52 -6.09 -3.04
CA GLN A 247 1.51 -5.23 -3.68
C GLN A 247 0.17 -5.33 -2.96
N SER A 248 -0.28 -6.55 -2.64
CA SER A 248 -1.53 -6.77 -1.91
C SER A 248 -1.53 -6.08 -0.53
N VAL A 249 -0.43 -6.20 0.21
CA VAL A 249 -0.28 -5.57 1.54
C VAL A 249 -0.29 -4.04 1.43
N LEU A 250 0.38 -3.48 0.44
CA LEU A 250 0.38 -2.03 0.21
C LEU A 250 -1.02 -1.50 -0.12
N ILE A 251 -1.72 -2.14 -1.06
CA ILE A 251 -3.07 -1.74 -1.47
C ILE A 251 -4.02 -1.79 -0.26
N SER A 252 -3.99 -2.88 0.51
CA SER A 252 -4.84 -3.04 1.70
C SER A 252 -4.51 -2.00 2.78
N SER A 253 -3.23 -1.66 2.96
CA SER A 253 -2.79 -0.65 3.94
C SER A 253 -3.17 0.78 3.51
N LEU A 254 -3.08 1.10 2.23
CA LEU A 254 -3.49 2.40 1.68
C LEU A 254 -5.01 2.61 1.83
N HIS A 255 -5.81 1.59 1.47
CA HIS A 255 -7.27 1.64 1.68
C HIS A 255 -7.65 1.68 3.15
N GLY A 256 -7.02 0.86 3.99
CA GLY A 256 -7.24 0.89 5.42
C GLY A 256 -6.93 2.25 6.02
N TYR A 257 -5.84 2.89 5.60
CA TYR A 257 -5.50 4.22 6.08
C TYR A 257 -6.52 5.28 5.60
N SER A 258 -6.99 5.19 4.35
CA SER A 258 -8.04 6.09 3.84
C SER A 258 -9.32 5.95 4.67
N VAL A 259 -9.76 4.73 4.94
CA VAL A 259 -10.97 4.49 5.73
C VAL A 259 -10.78 4.88 7.19
N TYR A 260 -9.60 4.67 7.77
CA TYR A 260 -9.26 5.15 9.12
C TYR A 260 -9.50 6.66 9.22
N LEU A 261 -8.98 7.45 8.28
CA LEU A 261 -9.12 8.91 8.27
C LEU A 261 -10.58 9.37 8.11
N ASN A 262 -11.37 8.64 7.33
CA ASN A 262 -12.78 8.98 7.11
C ASN A 262 -13.73 8.48 8.23
N THR A 263 -13.25 7.59 9.11
CA THR A 263 -14.08 6.96 10.16
C THR A 263 -13.78 7.49 11.54
N VAL A 264 -12.51 7.79 11.84
CA VAL A 264 -12.06 8.21 13.16
C VAL A 264 -12.34 9.71 13.34
N PRO A 265 -12.91 10.14 14.48
CA PRO A 265 -13.13 11.56 14.76
C PRO A 265 -11.84 12.37 14.64
N ILE A 266 -11.95 13.58 14.08
CA ILE A 266 -10.80 14.44 13.78
C ILE A 266 -9.89 14.67 15.00
N GLN A 267 -10.47 14.81 16.20
CA GLN A 267 -9.73 15.03 17.45
C GLN A 267 -8.85 13.83 17.82
N GLU A 268 -9.24 12.61 17.44
CA GLU A 268 -8.45 11.40 17.66
C GLU A 268 -7.37 11.22 16.59
N VAL A 269 -7.60 11.72 15.36
CA VAL A 269 -6.59 11.78 14.30
C VAL A 269 -5.48 12.78 14.68
N GLU A 270 -5.85 13.96 15.20
CA GLU A 270 -4.89 14.99 15.65
C GLU A 270 -3.96 14.47 16.76
N LYS A 271 -4.47 13.63 17.67
CA LYS A 271 -3.64 12.97 18.71
C LYS A 271 -2.53 12.09 18.14
N MET A 272 -2.63 11.69 16.87
CA MET A 272 -1.65 10.83 16.18
C MET A 272 -0.82 11.59 15.13
N ILE A 273 -0.83 12.93 15.16
CA ILE A 273 -0.21 13.79 14.13
C ILE A 273 1.27 13.49 13.89
N GLU A 274 2.04 13.16 14.92
CA GLU A 274 3.46 12.82 14.79
C GLU A 274 3.67 11.60 13.86
N LEU A 275 2.84 10.57 14.01
CA LEU A 275 2.93 9.35 13.20
C LEU A 275 2.43 9.60 11.77
N HIS A 276 1.37 10.39 11.61
CA HIS A 276 0.90 10.84 10.29
C HIS A 276 2.00 11.61 9.54
N ASN A 277 2.65 12.58 10.20
CA ASN A 277 3.76 13.34 9.64
C ASN A 277 4.94 12.44 9.29
N LYS A 278 5.27 11.44 10.13
CA LYS A 278 6.34 10.47 9.84
C LYS A 278 6.08 9.67 8.56
N ILE A 279 4.82 9.32 8.28
CA ILE A 279 4.45 8.64 7.02
C ILE A 279 4.62 9.61 5.84
N ILE A 280 4.05 10.80 5.94
CA ILE A 280 3.93 11.74 4.81
C ILE A 280 5.27 12.39 4.47
N SER A 281 6.13 12.69 5.44
CA SER A 281 7.47 13.21 5.18
C SER A 281 8.42 12.16 4.59
N SER A 282 8.03 10.88 4.56
CA SER A 282 8.85 9.83 3.98
C SER A 282 8.82 9.83 2.45
N ASN A 283 9.99 9.88 1.82
CA ASN A 283 10.09 9.71 0.37
C ASN A 283 9.56 8.35 -0.12
N ASN A 284 9.59 7.32 0.73
CA ASN A 284 9.05 6.02 0.38
C ASN A 284 7.54 6.05 0.14
N PHE A 285 6.81 6.86 0.91
CA PHE A 285 5.38 7.06 0.73
C PHE A 285 5.09 7.65 -0.65
N TRP A 286 5.76 8.75 -0.98
CA TRP A 286 5.56 9.42 -2.26
C TRP A 286 6.07 8.62 -3.46
N ASN A 287 7.07 7.75 -3.28
CA ASN A 287 7.53 6.86 -4.34
C ASN A 287 6.48 5.82 -4.76
N LEU A 288 5.41 5.62 -3.99
CA LEU A 288 4.29 4.76 -4.37
C LEU A 288 3.58 5.24 -5.64
N ILE A 289 3.61 6.54 -5.97
CA ILE A 289 3.05 7.07 -7.22
C ILE A 289 3.88 6.68 -8.45
N ASN A 290 5.17 6.38 -8.26
CA ASN A 290 6.12 6.10 -9.35
C ASN A 290 6.14 4.61 -9.73
N THR A 291 5.26 3.80 -9.15
CA THR A 291 5.15 2.37 -9.47
C THR A 291 4.32 2.15 -10.74
N ASP A 292 4.66 1.14 -11.54
CA ASP A 292 3.84 0.74 -12.71
C ASP A 292 2.55 -0.02 -12.32
N VAL A 293 2.30 -0.18 -11.02
CA VAL A 293 1.19 -0.98 -10.48
C VAL A 293 0.01 -0.04 -10.26
N VAL A 294 -0.86 0.03 -11.27
CA VAL A 294 -2.01 0.95 -11.28
C VAL A 294 -2.89 0.86 -10.02
N PRO A 295 -3.22 -0.33 -9.48
CA PRO A 295 -3.99 -0.41 -8.23
C PRO A 295 -3.32 0.27 -7.02
N ILE A 296 -1.99 0.28 -6.93
CA ILE A 296 -1.27 1.01 -5.87
C ILE A 296 -1.45 2.52 -6.07
N LYS A 297 -1.30 3.02 -7.30
CA LYS A 297 -1.51 4.44 -7.61
C LYS A 297 -2.95 4.87 -7.28
N THR A 298 -3.94 4.06 -7.67
CA THR A 298 -5.36 4.33 -7.38
C THR A 298 -5.63 4.41 -5.88
N ALA A 299 -5.12 3.45 -5.11
CA ALA A 299 -5.25 3.45 -3.65
C ALA A 299 -4.51 4.64 -3.02
N PHE A 300 -3.36 5.03 -3.57
CA PHE A 300 -2.59 6.19 -3.13
C PHE A 300 -3.37 7.49 -3.30
N PHE A 301 -3.97 7.73 -4.46
CA PHE A 301 -4.80 8.93 -4.68
C PHE A 301 -6.09 8.92 -3.86
N THR A 302 -6.68 7.75 -3.64
CA THR A 302 -7.83 7.60 -2.71
C THR A 302 -7.45 8.02 -1.28
N LEU A 303 -6.27 7.58 -0.80
CA LEU A 303 -5.72 8.03 0.47
C LEU A 303 -5.43 9.53 0.49
N LEU A 304 -4.82 10.05 -0.58
CA LEU A 304 -4.48 11.47 -0.68
C LEU A 304 -5.73 12.35 -0.62
N THR A 305 -6.82 11.95 -1.28
CA THR A 305 -8.14 12.58 -1.16
C THR A 305 -8.58 12.66 0.31
N SER A 306 -8.53 11.54 1.03
CA SER A 306 -8.95 11.48 2.44
C SER A 306 -8.04 12.36 3.33
N MET A 307 -6.74 12.40 3.05
CA MET A 307 -5.80 13.27 3.77
C MET A 307 -6.07 14.75 3.54
N ILE A 308 -6.46 15.15 2.32
CA ILE A 308 -6.83 16.53 1.99
C ILE A 308 -8.11 16.92 2.72
N ASP A 309 -9.15 16.07 2.68
CA ASP A 309 -10.41 16.30 3.39
C ASP A 309 -10.22 16.42 4.91
N THR A 310 -9.32 15.62 5.47
CA THR A 310 -9.00 15.69 6.91
C THR A 310 -8.28 17.00 7.28
N ASN A 311 -7.47 17.57 6.37
CA ASN A 311 -6.80 18.87 6.49
C ASN A 311 -5.87 19.09 7.73
N VAL A 312 -5.43 18.03 8.41
CA VAL A 312 -4.54 18.16 9.60
C VAL A 312 -3.06 17.96 9.32
N MET A 313 -2.71 17.19 8.29
CA MET A 313 -1.35 16.61 8.15
C MET A 313 -0.58 17.01 6.88
N LEU A 314 -1.20 17.74 5.96
CA LEU A 314 -0.59 18.06 4.65
C LEU A 314 -0.01 19.47 4.54
N GLN A 315 -0.05 20.29 5.59
CA GLN A 315 0.34 21.70 5.52
C GLN A 315 1.77 21.90 4.98
N ASN A 316 2.73 21.11 5.47
CA ASN A 316 4.14 21.18 5.04
C ASN A 316 4.41 20.47 3.70
N GLU A 317 3.47 19.67 3.22
CA GLU A 317 3.62 18.82 2.02
C GLU A 317 2.62 19.23 0.92
N LYS A 318 2.02 20.41 1.05
CA LYS A 318 1.00 20.96 0.17
C LYS A 318 1.44 21.06 -1.28
N LYS A 319 2.65 21.63 -1.51
CA LYS A 319 3.22 21.75 -2.86
C LYS A 319 3.45 20.39 -3.50
N ARG A 320 3.96 19.44 -2.72
CA ARG A 320 4.20 18.06 -3.17
C ARG A 320 2.90 17.36 -3.51
N THR A 321 1.91 17.47 -2.64
CA THR A 321 0.54 16.96 -2.82
C THR A 321 -0.07 17.44 -4.15
N LEU A 322 -0.13 18.76 -4.35
CA LEU A 322 -0.71 19.35 -5.56
C LEU A 322 0.09 18.96 -6.81
N THR A 323 1.42 19.01 -6.74
CA THR A 323 2.29 18.62 -7.86
C THR A 323 2.08 17.16 -8.25
N SER A 324 1.92 16.25 -7.27
CA SER A 324 1.66 14.83 -7.52
C SER A 324 0.31 14.60 -8.19
N ILE A 325 -0.76 15.29 -7.76
CA ILE A 325 -2.08 15.22 -8.39
C ILE A 325 -2.02 15.72 -9.83
N VAL A 326 -1.47 16.93 -10.04
CA VAL A 326 -1.44 17.56 -11.36
C VAL A 326 -0.61 16.77 -12.37
N ASN A 327 0.50 16.18 -11.93
CA ASN A 327 1.32 15.35 -12.80
C ASN A 327 0.61 14.09 -13.32
N SER A 328 -0.45 13.65 -12.64
CA SER A 328 -1.25 12.47 -12.97
C SER A 328 -2.64 12.81 -13.55
N LEU A 329 -2.96 14.08 -13.80
CA LEU A 329 -4.30 14.47 -14.31
C LEU A 329 -4.66 13.83 -15.66
N ASP A 330 -3.65 13.49 -16.46
CA ASP A 330 -3.75 12.88 -17.78
C ASP A 330 -3.66 11.34 -17.77
N GLU A 331 -3.81 10.69 -16.60
CA GLU A 331 -3.82 9.24 -16.51
C GLU A 331 -5.03 8.65 -17.26
N MET A 332 -4.78 7.62 -18.08
CA MET A 332 -5.73 7.08 -19.07
C MET A 332 -6.48 5.82 -18.61
N TYR A 333 -6.32 5.43 -17.34
CA TYR A 333 -6.97 4.24 -16.78
C TYR A 333 -8.15 4.67 -15.90
N PRO A 334 -9.41 4.27 -16.19
CA PRO A 334 -10.58 4.91 -15.57
C PRO A 334 -10.58 4.91 -14.03
N PRO A 335 -10.32 3.78 -13.33
CA PRO A 335 -10.23 3.80 -11.87
C PRO A 335 -9.14 4.73 -11.30
N LEU A 336 -8.00 4.85 -12.00
CA LEU A 336 -6.93 5.77 -11.58
C LEU A 336 -7.31 7.22 -11.89
N SER A 337 -7.84 7.49 -13.08
CA SER A 337 -8.25 8.82 -13.52
C SER A 337 -9.33 9.38 -12.61
N SER A 338 -10.38 8.60 -12.31
CA SER A 338 -11.43 8.94 -11.35
C SER A 338 -10.86 9.29 -9.97
N ALA A 339 -9.91 8.50 -9.45
CA ALA A 339 -9.26 8.79 -8.17
C ALA A 339 -8.40 10.07 -8.20
N VAL A 340 -7.68 10.34 -9.29
CA VAL A 340 -6.88 11.56 -9.46
C VAL A 340 -7.77 12.79 -9.55
N TRP A 341 -8.82 12.75 -10.37
CA TRP A 341 -9.74 13.87 -10.55
C TRP A 341 -10.56 14.16 -9.30
N LYS A 342 -10.97 13.13 -8.57
CA LYS A 342 -11.54 13.30 -7.22
C LYS A 342 -10.54 13.97 -6.28
N SER A 343 -9.27 13.57 -6.30
CA SER A 343 -8.21 14.21 -5.49
C SER A 343 -8.04 15.68 -5.87
N MET A 344 -8.06 16.01 -7.17
CA MET A 344 -7.96 17.37 -7.67
C MET A 344 -9.14 18.22 -7.22
N HIS A 345 -10.37 17.76 -7.45
CA HIS A 345 -11.58 18.47 -7.01
C HIS A 345 -11.56 18.74 -5.49
N THR A 346 -11.16 17.73 -4.72
CA THR A 346 -11.04 17.82 -3.26
C THR A 346 -9.96 18.83 -2.85
N ALA A 347 -8.82 18.85 -3.54
CA ALA A 347 -7.76 19.84 -3.34
C ALA A 347 -8.25 21.26 -3.61
N MET A 348 -9.01 21.47 -4.68
CA MET A 348 -9.52 22.79 -5.05
C MET A 348 -10.50 23.37 -4.02
N ASN A 349 -11.30 22.51 -3.41
CA ASN A 349 -12.30 22.92 -2.42
C ASN A 349 -11.68 23.16 -1.03
N ASN A 350 -10.69 22.36 -0.64
CA ASN A 350 -10.11 22.42 0.70
C ASN A 350 -8.83 23.28 0.79
N ILE A 351 -8.13 23.49 -0.33
CA ILE A 351 -6.88 24.25 -0.39
C ILE A 351 -7.11 25.58 -1.12
N LYS A 352 -7.48 26.63 -0.39
CA LYS A 352 -7.93 27.91 -0.97
C LYS A 352 -6.96 28.56 -1.96
N ASP A 353 -5.67 28.44 -1.72
CA ASP A 353 -4.57 29.04 -2.47
C ASP A 353 -3.82 28.01 -3.34
N TRP A 354 -4.47 26.88 -3.68
CA TRP A 354 -3.84 25.81 -4.47
C TRP A 354 -3.18 26.34 -5.77
N TYR A 355 -3.81 27.33 -6.41
CA TYR A 355 -3.37 27.92 -7.66
C TYR A 355 -2.09 28.75 -7.54
N SER A 356 -1.77 29.28 -6.34
CA SER A 356 -0.49 29.97 -6.11
C SER A 356 0.64 29.02 -5.73
N VAL A 357 0.33 27.78 -5.34
CA VAL A 357 1.34 26.81 -4.89
C VAL A 357 2.04 26.11 -6.07
N ILE A 358 1.35 25.97 -7.19
CA ILE A 358 1.84 25.28 -8.40
C ILE A 358 1.86 26.22 -9.61
N ASN A 359 2.72 25.93 -10.58
CA ASN A 359 2.75 26.71 -11.82
C ASN A 359 1.58 26.31 -12.73
N ILE A 360 0.54 27.14 -12.78
CA ILE A 360 -0.67 26.87 -13.55
C ILE A 360 -0.37 26.70 -15.05
N GLU A 361 0.35 27.64 -15.65
CA GLU A 361 0.62 27.65 -17.10
C GLU A 361 1.50 26.48 -17.56
N LYS A 362 2.55 26.16 -16.79
CA LYS A 362 3.55 25.16 -17.18
C LYS A 362 3.21 23.75 -16.75
N LEU A 363 2.48 23.58 -15.64
CA LEU A 363 2.21 22.28 -15.06
C LEU A 363 0.77 21.85 -15.28
N PHE A 364 -0.18 22.72 -14.93
CA PHE A 364 -1.59 22.35 -14.85
C PHE A 364 -2.30 22.43 -16.22
N LEU A 365 -2.26 23.58 -16.90
CA LEU A 365 -2.99 23.78 -18.15
C LEU A 365 -2.62 22.78 -19.26
N PRO A 366 -1.34 22.40 -19.48
CA PRO A 366 -0.99 21.42 -20.51
C PRO A 366 -1.61 20.04 -20.23
N LYS A 367 -1.76 19.67 -18.95
CA LYS A 367 -2.37 18.41 -18.52
C LYS A 367 -3.88 18.44 -18.75
N LEU A 368 -4.55 19.51 -18.30
CA LEU A 368 -5.98 19.73 -18.53
C LEU A 368 -6.31 19.71 -20.02
N TYR A 369 -5.60 20.51 -20.82
CA TYR A 369 -5.89 20.62 -22.25
C TYR A 369 -5.74 19.28 -22.96
N ARG A 370 -4.74 18.47 -22.60
CA ARG A 370 -4.61 17.13 -23.15
C ARG A 370 -5.79 16.23 -22.78
N VAL A 371 -6.33 16.31 -21.56
CA VAL A 371 -7.53 15.54 -21.19
C VAL A 371 -8.74 15.96 -22.05
N LEU A 372 -8.93 17.27 -22.25
CA LEU A 372 -10.02 17.81 -23.07
C LEU A 372 -9.87 17.44 -24.55
N GLN A 373 -8.67 17.60 -25.13
CA GLN A 373 -8.36 17.26 -26.52
C GLN A 373 -8.65 15.80 -26.83
N ASN A 374 -8.39 14.92 -25.86
CA ASN A 374 -8.60 13.50 -26.02
C ASN A 374 -9.99 13.04 -25.54
N GLY A 375 -10.94 13.97 -25.32
CA GLY A 375 -12.32 13.62 -25.01
C GLY A 375 -12.47 12.81 -23.72
N GLY A 376 -11.58 13.01 -22.73
CA GLY A 376 -11.56 12.23 -21.50
C GLY A 376 -11.03 10.79 -21.63
N GLN A 377 -10.67 10.31 -22.82
CA GLN A 377 -10.03 9.01 -23.06
C GLN A 377 -10.73 7.82 -22.39
N CYS A 378 -12.01 7.62 -22.72
CA CYS A 378 -12.87 6.58 -22.14
C CYS A 378 -13.16 6.76 -20.63
N CYS A 379 -12.88 7.96 -20.10
CA CYS A 379 -13.16 8.34 -18.72
C CYS A 379 -13.95 9.65 -18.66
N ALA A 380 -14.59 10.09 -19.75
CA ALA A 380 -15.31 11.36 -19.78
C ALA A 380 -16.44 11.37 -18.74
N SER A 381 -17.16 10.26 -18.62
CA SER A 381 -18.20 10.08 -17.60
C SER A 381 -17.71 10.28 -16.16
N ASP A 382 -16.46 9.92 -15.86
CA ASP A 382 -15.85 10.12 -14.54
C ASP A 382 -15.21 11.51 -14.35
N ILE A 383 -14.69 12.11 -15.42
CA ILE A 383 -13.86 13.32 -15.36
C ILE A 383 -14.67 14.59 -15.59
N TYR A 384 -15.51 14.58 -16.62
CA TYR A 384 -16.16 15.78 -17.12
C TYR A 384 -17.12 16.45 -16.11
N PRO A 385 -17.79 15.72 -15.20
CA PRO A 385 -18.56 16.34 -14.12
C PRO A 385 -17.74 17.30 -13.22
N TYR A 386 -16.41 17.18 -13.18
CA TYR A 386 -15.55 18.10 -12.43
C TYR A 386 -15.20 19.39 -13.18
N LEU A 387 -15.52 19.50 -14.48
CA LEU A 387 -15.10 20.64 -15.30
C LEU A 387 -15.83 21.93 -14.96
N LEU A 388 -17.12 21.87 -14.61
CA LEU A 388 -17.87 23.06 -14.18
C LEU A 388 -17.36 23.61 -12.83
N PRO A 389 -17.21 22.80 -11.75
CA PRO A 389 -16.53 23.24 -10.54
C PRO A 389 -15.13 23.80 -10.84
N PHE A 390 -14.44 23.22 -11.81
CA PHE A 390 -13.10 23.65 -12.17
C PHE A 390 -13.07 25.02 -12.87
N ILE A 391 -13.88 25.22 -13.91
CA ILE A 391 -13.95 26.49 -14.66
C ILE A 391 -14.43 27.64 -13.77
N SER A 392 -15.17 27.35 -12.70
CA SER A 392 -15.54 28.35 -11.69
C SER A 392 -14.32 28.98 -10.98
N GLN A 393 -13.17 28.32 -10.98
CA GLN A 393 -11.93 28.81 -10.39
C GLN A 393 -11.07 29.63 -11.37
N PHE A 394 -11.41 29.66 -12.66
CA PHE A 394 -10.65 30.40 -13.69
C PHE A 394 -10.38 31.87 -13.36
N PRO A 395 -11.36 32.65 -12.83
CA PRO A 395 -11.11 34.03 -12.45
C PRO A 395 -10.03 34.21 -11.37
N LYS A 396 -9.70 33.15 -10.62
CA LYS A 396 -8.66 33.17 -9.58
C LYS A 396 -7.27 32.84 -10.12
N LEU A 397 -7.18 32.35 -11.35
CA LEU A 397 -5.91 32.00 -11.97
C LEU A 397 -5.25 33.28 -12.48
N SER A 398 -3.95 33.44 -12.24
CA SER A 398 -3.16 34.58 -12.71
C SER A 398 -2.79 34.44 -14.20
N VAL A 399 -3.78 34.13 -15.04
CA VAL A 399 -3.65 33.91 -16.49
C VAL A 399 -4.71 34.76 -17.18
N ASP A 400 -4.40 35.28 -18.37
CA ASP A 400 -5.37 36.02 -19.17
C ASP A 400 -6.69 35.23 -19.34
N PRO A 401 -7.83 35.75 -18.83
CA PRO A 401 -9.09 35.02 -18.86
C PRO A 401 -9.54 34.68 -20.27
N HIS A 402 -9.41 35.61 -21.22
CA HIS A 402 -9.83 35.39 -22.59
C HIS A 402 -9.07 34.22 -23.23
N HIS A 403 -7.75 34.17 -23.06
CA HIS A 403 -6.92 33.05 -23.53
C HIS A 403 -7.30 31.73 -22.86
N LEU A 404 -7.56 31.77 -21.55
CA LEU A 404 -7.90 30.60 -20.75
C LEU A 404 -9.22 29.95 -21.19
N TYR A 405 -10.31 30.73 -21.30
CA TYR A 405 -11.60 30.24 -21.79
C TYR A 405 -11.53 29.80 -23.25
N THR A 406 -10.87 30.58 -24.12
CA THR A 406 -10.72 30.26 -25.54
C THR A 406 -10.03 28.92 -25.75
N ASN A 407 -8.91 28.70 -25.06
CA ASN A 407 -8.19 27.43 -25.13
C ASN A 407 -9.01 26.29 -24.54
N PHE A 408 -9.67 26.50 -23.40
CA PHE A 408 -10.52 25.49 -22.77
C PHE A 408 -11.57 24.96 -23.76
N PHE A 409 -12.40 25.84 -24.34
CA PHE A 409 -13.44 25.43 -25.29
C PHE A 409 -12.88 24.93 -26.63
N THR A 410 -11.72 25.41 -27.07
CA THR A 410 -11.07 24.89 -28.29
C THR A 410 -10.60 23.45 -28.09
N ASN A 411 -9.97 23.15 -26.96
CA ASN A 411 -9.54 21.79 -26.65
C ASN A 411 -10.74 20.86 -26.41
N MET A 412 -11.79 21.33 -25.73
CA MET A 412 -13.01 20.55 -25.52
C MET A 412 -13.72 20.23 -26.84
N ARG A 413 -13.74 21.19 -27.80
CA ARG A 413 -14.25 20.98 -29.16
C ARG A 413 -13.51 19.87 -29.92
N GLN A 414 -12.18 19.80 -29.78
CA GLN A 414 -11.40 18.70 -30.36
C GLN A 414 -11.81 17.33 -29.77
N GLY A 415 -12.11 17.29 -28.46
CA GLY A 415 -12.57 16.08 -27.77
C GLY A 415 -13.81 15.43 -28.37
N PHE A 416 -14.74 16.19 -28.95
CA PHE A 416 -15.93 15.63 -29.64
C PHE A 416 -15.58 14.77 -30.86
N SER A 417 -14.40 14.98 -31.46
CA SER A 417 -13.97 14.22 -32.64
C SER A 417 -13.32 12.87 -32.27
N VAL A 418 -13.09 12.61 -30.99
CA VAL A 418 -12.40 11.40 -30.51
C VAL A 418 -13.32 10.18 -30.64
N GLN A 419 -12.76 9.07 -31.10
CA GLN A 419 -13.52 7.86 -31.40
C GLN A 419 -14.37 7.36 -30.22
N SER A 420 -13.80 7.32 -29.01
CA SER A 420 -14.52 6.88 -27.80
C SER A 420 -15.78 7.71 -27.55
N VAL A 421 -15.68 9.03 -27.72
CA VAL A 421 -16.80 9.97 -27.57
C VAL A 421 -17.83 9.81 -28.69
N ARG A 422 -17.41 9.47 -29.90
CA ARG A 422 -18.31 9.29 -31.04
C ARG A 422 -19.10 7.98 -30.99
N THR A 423 -18.53 6.94 -30.38
CA THR A 423 -19.12 5.59 -30.38
C THR A 423 -19.85 5.24 -29.10
N ASP A 424 -19.42 5.76 -27.95
CA ASP A 424 -20.02 5.46 -26.65
C ASP A 424 -20.99 6.55 -26.22
N HIS A 425 -22.24 6.18 -25.94
CA HIS A 425 -23.29 7.14 -25.58
C HIS A 425 -23.03 7.83 -24.24
N TYR A 426 -22.47 7.13 -23.25
CA TYR A 426 -22.21 7.71 -21.93
C TYR A 426 -21.09 8.75 -22.00
N GLU A 427 -20.04 8.45 -22.77
CA GLU A 427 -18.95 9.38 -23.01
C GLU A 427 -19.43 10.61 -23.81
N ALA A 428 -20.20 10.40 -24.88
CA ALA A 428 -20.82 11.48 -25.66
C ALA A 428 -21.66 12.41 -24.79
N LEU A 429 -22.51 11.82 -23.93
CA LEU A 429 -23.40 12.56 -23.04
C LEU A 429 -22.60 13.37 -22.02
N ALA A 430 -21.58 12.79 -21.39
CA ALA A 430 -20.76 13.49 -20.40
C ALA A 430 -20.01 14.70 -21.01
N VAL A 431 -19.42 14.51 -22.20
CA VAL A 431 -18.74 15.58 -22.94
C VAL A 431 -19.70 16.69 -23.33
N THR A 432 -20.86 16.34 -23.89
CA THR A 432 -21.87 17.30 -24.35
C THR A 432 -22.46 18.09 -23.18
N THR A 433 -22.86 17.40 -22.11
CA THR A 433 -23.46 18.01 -20.93
C THR A 433 -22.51 19.03 -20.31
N SER A 434 -21.27 18.61 -20.06
CA SER A 434 -20.29 19.49 -19.42
C SER A 434 -19.87 20.65 -20.32
N PHE A 435 -19.89 20.48 -21.65
CA PHE A 435 -19.64 21.57 -22.59
C PHE A 435 -20.73 22.63 -22.46
N VAL A 436 -22.00 22.22 -22.49
CA VAL A 436 -23.15 23.13 -22.36
C VAL A 436 -23.13 23.84 -21.01
N GLU A 437 -22.91 23.12 -19.92
CA GLU A 437 -22.83 23.69 -18.58
C GLU A 437 -21.68 24.71 -18.43
N CYS A 438 -20.47 24.35 -18.87
CA CYS A 438 -19.32 25.25 -18.81
C CYS A 438 -19.53 26.48 -19.70
N PHE A 439 -20.13 26.31 -20.89
CA PHE A 439 -20.41 27.42 -21.80
C PHE A 439 -21.50 28.34 -21.24
N GLY A 440 -22.55 27.79 -20.64
CA GLY A 440 -23.58 28.55 -19.93
C GLY A 440 -22.99 29.37 -18.78
N TYR A 441 -22.10 28.78 -17.98
CA TYR A 441 -21.37 29.51 -16.94
C TYR A 441 -20.53 30.67 -17.51
N TYR A 442 -19.82 30.45 -18.62
CA TYR A 442 -19.03 31.49 -19.27
C TYR A 442 -19.90 32.65 -19.78
N ILE A 443 -21.07 32.36 -20.37
CA ILE A 443 -22.03 33.40 -20.78
C ILE A 443 -22.48 34.21 -19.55
N LEU A 444 -22.88 33.53 -18.48
CA LEU A 444 -23.36 34.17 -17.26
C LEU A 444 -22.31 35.11 -16.65
N LEU A 445 -21.03 34.71 -16.63
CA LEU A 445 -19.94 35.57 -16.18
C LEU A 445 -19.83 36.86 -17.03
N ASN A 446 -19.96 36.76 -18.34
CA ASN A 446 -19.86 37.92 -19.22
C ASN A 446 -21.08 38.85 -19.12
N VAL A 447 -22.27 38.29 -18.91
CA VAL A 447 -23.49 39.09 -18.68
C VAL A 447 -23.36 39.88 -17.38
N ASN A 448 -22.96 39.23 -16.28
CA ASN A 448 -22.84 39.89 -14.98
C ASN A 448 -21.72 40.95 -14.96
N ASN A 449 -20.63 40.75 -15.71
CA ASN A 449 -19.56 41.74 -15.83
C ASN A 449 -19.94 42.96 -16.69
N GLN A 450 -21.05 42.91 -17.45
CA GLN A 450 -21.58 44.06 -18.18
C GLN A 450 -22.50 44.94 -17.33
N GLU A 451 -22.95 44.45 -16.16
CA GLU A 451 -23.83 45.18 -15.22
C GLU A 451 -23.07 45.91 -14.10
N THR A 452 -21.74 45.80 -14.06
CA THR A 452 -20.81 46.51 -13.15
C THR A 452 -19.86 47.38 -13.95
#